data_AF-W1PH08-F1
#
_entry.id   AF-W1PH08-F1
#
_cell.length_a   1.000
_cell.length_b   1.000
_cell.length_c   1.000
_cell.angle_alpha   90.00
_cell.angle_beta   90.00
_cell.angle_gamma   90.00
#
_symmetry.space_group_name_H-M   'P 1'
#
loop_
_entity.id
_entity.type
_entity.pdbx_description
1 polymer ?
#
loop_
_entity_poly.entity_id
_entity_poly.type
_entity_poly.pdbx_seq_one_letter_code
_entity_poly.pdbx_strand_id
1 'polypeptide(L)'
;MQGFLALFTGDTGEIRAEVMEQIDTKVAEWREERKAEIVPGVLFIDEVHMLDIECFSFLNRVLENEMAPILVKATDQGITRVRGINYKSPHGIPIDLLDRLLIISTQPYTEEEIRKILDNSCCARFPKISTQYLVEYQNQFIFYEVPGEVDGVETMRV
;
A
#
# COMPACT_ATOMS: atom_id res chain seq x y z
N MET A 1 14.12 -6.90 -30.02
CA MET A 1 13.15 -5.82 -30.33
C MET A 1 11.70 -6.22 -30.02
N GLN A 2 11.39 -7.48 -29.70
CA GLN A 2 10.02 -7.92 -29.37
C GLN A 2 9.47 -7.46 -28.00
N GLY A 3 10.30 -7.29 -26.95
CA GLY A 3 9.80 -6.95 -25.61
C GLY A 3 9.29 -5.52 -25.42
N PHE A 4 9.73 -4.57 -26.25
CA PHE A 4 9.31 -3.17 -26.15
C PHE A 4 7.85 -2.95 -26.60
N LEU A 5 7.39 -3.73 -27.57
CA LEU A 5 6.00 -3.65 -28.05
C LEU A 5 5.01 -4.35 -27.11
N ALA A 6 5.44 -5.44 -26.45
CA ALA A 6 4.62 -6.19 -25.49
C ALA A 6 4.14 -5.36 -24.29
N LEU A 7 4.89 -4.33 -23.90
CA LEU A 7 4.51 -3.33 -22.90
C LEU A 7 3.23 -2.55 -23.27
N PHE A 8 2.88 -2.51 -24.55
CA PHE A 8 1.73 -1.77 -25.07
C PHE A 8 0.66 -2.66 -25.74
N THR A 9 0.95 -3.93 -26.03
CA THR A 9 0.04 -4.80 -26.79
C THR A 9 -0.83 -5.72 -25.94
N GLY A 10 -0.70 -5.70 -24.61
CA GLY A 10 -1.63 -6.42 -23.72
C GLY A 10 -1.56 -7.95 -23.81
N ASP A 11 -0.53 -8.51 -24.47
CA ASP A 11 -0.18 -9.92 -24.29
C ASP A 11 0.15 -10.14 -22.81
N THR A 12 -0.37 -11.23 -22.24
CA THR A 12 -0.27 -11.54 -20.81
C THR A 12 1.11 -11.21 -20.27
N GLY A 13 1.19 -10.21 -19.39
CA GLY A 13 2.44 -9.66 -18.83
C GLY A 13 3.21 -10.62 -17.92
N GLU A 14 2.97 -11.92 -18.06
CA GLU A 14 3.69 -12.97 -17.36
C GLU A 14 5.04 -13.20 -18.04
N ILE A 15 6.11 -12.94 -17.29
CA ILE A 15 7.47 -13.20 -17.75
C ILE A 15 7.79 -14.67 -17.44
N ARG A 16 8.25 -15.41 -18.44
CA ARG A 16 8.67 -16.81 -18.28
C ARG A 16 9.82 -16.92 -17.27
N ALA A 17 9.76 -17.91 -16.39
CA ALA A 17 10.77 -18.14 -15.35
C ALA A 17 12.20 -18.24 -15.92
N GLU A 18 12.38 -18.89 -17.08
CA GLU A 18 13.67 -18.98 -17.78
C GLU A 18 14.29 -17.61 -18.08
N VAL A 19 13.45 -16.63 -18.42
CA VAL A 19 13.90 -15.26 -18.74
C VAL A 19 14.29 -14.53 -17.46
N MET A 20 13.54 -14.72 -16.37
CA MET A 20 13.90 -14.15 -15.06
C MET A 20 15.25 -14.67 -14.58
N GLU A 21 15.47 -15.99 -14.63
CA GLU A 21 16.73 -16.62 -14.19
C GLU A 21 17.94 -16.15 -15.03
N GLN A 22 17.75 -16.02 -16.34
CA GLN A 22 18.78 -15.46 -17.24
C GLN A 22 19.13 -14.01 -16.91
N ILE A 23 18.14 -13.19 -16.52
CA ILE A 23 18.35 -11.80 -16.12
C ILE A 23 19.05 -11.76 -14.76
N ASP A 24 18.58 -12.55 -13.79
CA ASP A 24 19.15 -12.60 -12.43
C ASP A 24 20.63 -13.00 -12.47
N THR A 25 20.99 -13.99 -13.29
CA THR A 25 22.39 -14.39 -13.50
C THR A 25 23.25 -13.25 -14.04
N LYS A 26 22.76 -12.54 -15.07
CA LYS A 26 23.50 -11.40 -15.65
C LYS A 26 23.63 -10.23 -14.67
N VAL A 27 22.59 -9.95 -13.89
CA VAL A 27 22.62 -8.90 -12.87
C VAL A 27 23.61 -9.25 -11.76
N ALA A 28 23.68 -10.53 -11.37
CA ALA A 28 24.67 -11.02 -10.41
C ALA A 28 26.10 -10.88 -10.96
N GLU A 29 26.35 -11.28 -12.21
CA GLU A 29 27.65 -11.10 -12.88
C GLU A 29 28.06 -9.62 -12.90
N TRP A 30 27.16 -8.71 -13.29
CA TRP A 30 27.47 -7.27 -13.34
C TRP A 30 27.73 -6.67 -11.96
N ARG A 31 27.08 -7.20 -10.91
CA ARG A 31 27.34 -6.82 -9.52
C ARG A 31 28.73 -7.27 -9.08
N GLU A 32 29.12 -8.50 -9.38
CA GLU A 32 30.45 -9.06 -9.04
C GLU A 32 31.58 -8.33 -9.78
N GLU A 33 31.38 -8.04 -11.07
CA GLU A 33 32.32 -7.27 -11.90
C GLU A 33 32.35 -5.77 -11.54
N ARG A 34 31.53 -5.32 -10.58
CA ARG A 34 31.35 -3.91 -10.18
C ARG A 34 30.96 -2.99 -11.35
N LYS A 35 30.30 -3.53 -12.37
CA LYS A 35 29.72 -2.75 -13.48
C LYS A 35 28.39 -2.11 -13.09
N ALA A 36 27.68 -2.70 -12.13
CA ALA A 36 26.40 -2.22 -11.64
C ALA A 36 26.29 -2.39 -10.10
N GLU A 37 25.52 -1.51 -9.47
CA GLU A 37 25.14 -1.60 -8.06
C GLU A 37 23.62 -1.76 -7.98
N ILE A 38 23.15 -2.61 -7.08
CA ILE A 38 21.73 -2.83 -6.85
C ILE A 38 21.31 -1.97 -5.65
N VAL A 39 20.37 -1.05 -5.88
CA VAL A 39 19.80 -0.20 -4.84
C VAL A 39 18.40 -0.72 -4.51
N PRO A 40 18.12 -1.16 -3.26
CA PRO A 40 16.78 -1.60 -2.88
C PRO A 40 15.81 -0.41 -2.92
N GLY A 41 14.65 -0.63 -3.55
CA GLY A 41 13.60 0.38 -3.67
C GLY A 41 12.66 0.41 -2.47
N VAL A 42 11.52 1.09 -2.65
CA VAL A 42 10.38 1.06 -1.71
C VAL A 42 9.20 0.44 -2.43
N LEU A 43 8.59 -0.58 -1.82
CA LEU A 43 7.34 -1.17 -2.26
C LEU A 43 6.22 -0.69 -1.34
N PHE A 44 5.29 0.10 -1.87
CA PHE A 44 4.11 0.55 -1.15
C PHE A 44 2.89 -0.28 -1.57
N ILE A 45 2.19 -0.85 -0.59
CA ILE A 45 0.94 -1.60 -0.78
C ILE A 45 -0.13 -0.90 0.04
N ASP A 46 -1.12 -0.34 -0.64
CA ASP A 46 -2.32 0.18 0.00
C ASP A 46 -3.36 -0.92 0.22
N GLU A 47 -4.28 -0.69 1.14
CA GLU A 47 -5.40 -1.60 1.46
C GLU A 47 -4.95 -3.06 1.68
N VAL A 48 -3.89 -3.27 2.47
CA VAL A 48 -3.26 -4.59 2.58
C VAL A 48 -4.19 -5.69 3.13
N HIS A 49 -5.27 -5.31 3.82
CA HIS A 49 -6.31 -6.23 4.29
C HIS A 49 -7.05 -6.96 3.15
N MET A 50 -6.91 -6.51 1.90
CA MET A 50 -7.46 -7.16 0.71
C MET A 50 -6.64 -8.36 0.25
N LEU A 51 -5.42 -8.56 0.78
CA LEU A 51 -4.56 -9.68 0.44
C LEU A 51 -4.96 -10.98 1.14
N ASP A 52 -4.72 -12.09 0.45
CA ASP A 52 -4.91 -13.44 0.97
C ASP A 52 -3.68 -13.93 1.74
N ILE A 53 -3.86 -14.96 2.57
CA ILE A 53 -2.79 -15.58 3.36
C ILE A 53 -1.58 -16.05 2.52
N GLU A 54 -1.83 -16.49 1.29
CA GLU A 54 -0.78 -16.91 0.36
C GLU A 54 0.11 -15.74 -0.08
N CYS A 55 -0.49 -14.58 -0.33
CA CYS A 55 0.24 -13.35 -0.64
C CYS A 55 1.10 -12.92 0.55
N PHE A 56 0.58 -12.98 1.78
CA PHE A 56 1.36 -12.67 2.97
C PHE A 56 2.54 -13.64 3.18
N SER A 57 2.33 -14.92 2.89
CA SER A 57 3.39 -15.95 2.96
C SER A 57 4.48 -15.71 1.92
N PHE A 58 4.09 -15.32 0.70
CA PHE A 58 5.02 -14.91 -0.35
C PHE A 58 5.82 -13.67 0.06
N LEU A 59 5.17 -12.63 0.58
CA LEU A 59 5.83 -11.42 1.06
C LEU A 59 6.80 -11.71 2.20
N ASN A 60 6.45 -12.58 3.14
CA ASN A 60 7.34 -13.01 4.21
C ASN A 60 8.63 -13.64 3.65
N ARG A 61 8.51 -14.54 2.67
CA ARG A 61 9.68 -15.16 2.03
C ARG A 61 10.55 -14.15 1.29
N VAL A 62 9.94 -13.18 0.60
CA VAL A 62 10.69 -12.14 -0.13
C VAL A 62 11.44 -11.21 0.83
N LEU A 63 10.81 -10.84 1.95
CA LEU A 63 11.40 -9.97 2.97
C LEU A 63 12.58 -10.61 3.72
N GLU A 64 12.75 -11.93 3.65
CA GLU A 64 13.93 -12.61 4.19
C GLU A 64 15.19 -12.41 3.33
N ASN A 65 15.03 -11.92 2.09
CA ASN A 65 16.17 -11.60 1.23
C ASN A 65 16.80 -10.25 1.63
N GLU A 66 18.13 -10.21 1.77
CA GLU A 66 18.88 -8.98 2.08
C GLU A 66 18.71 -7.87 1.04
N MET A 67 18.43 -8.24 -0.23
CA MET A 67 18.20 -7.30 -1.32
C MET A 67 16.72 -6.89 -1.47
N ALA A 68 15.87 -7.25 -0.51
CA ALA A 68 14.46 -6.89 -0.54
C ALA A 68 14.25 -5.37 -0.45
N PRO A 69 13.28 -4.81 -1.17
CA PRO A 69 12.91 -3.41 -1.00
C PRO A 69 12.28 -3.17 0.37
N ILE A 70 12.30 -1.92 0.82
CA ILE A 70 11.57 -1.50 2.02
C ILE A 70 10.08 -1.63 1.73
N LEU A 71 9.38 -2.44 2.53
CA LEU A 71 7.96 -2.67 2.36
C LEU A 71 7.15 -1.76 3.29
N VAL A 72 6.33 -0.89 2.70
CA VAL A 72 5.38 -0.03 3.39
C VAL A 72 3.98 -0.53 3.09
N LYS A 73 3.22 -0.84 4.15
CA LYS A 73 1.83 -1.32 4.05
C LYS A 73 0.92 -0.29 4.67
N ALA A 74 -0.20 -0.01 4.03
CA ALA A 74 -1.27 0.82 4.58
C ALA A 74 -2.58 0.03 4.68
N THR A 75 -3.36 0.38 5.69
CA THR A 75 -4.70 -0.16 5.92
C THR A 75 -5.48 0.82 6.78
N ASP A 76 -6.74 0.99 6.45
CA ASP A 76 -7.74 1.75 7.18
C ASP A 76 -8.57 0.85 8.12
N GLN A 77 -8.43 -0.47 8.01
CA GLN A 77 -9.15 -1.43 8.85
C GLN A 77 -8.41 -1.69 10.17
N GLY A 78 -9.14 -1.57 11.28
CA GLY A 78 -8.64 -1.84 12.63
C GLY A 78 -8.54 -3.34 12.93
N ILE A 79 -9.67 -4.03 13.07
CA ILE A 79 -9.72 -5.50 13.27
C ILE A 79 -10.54 -6.09 12.13
N THR A 80 -9.92 -6.97 11.35
CA THR A 80 -10.58 -7.61 10.22
C THR A 80 -10.14 -9.06 10.09
N ARG A 81 -10.85 -9.81 9.26
CA ARG A 81 -10.55 -11.21 9.00
C ARG A 81 -9.52 -11.30 7.89
N VAL A 82 -8.41 -11.98 8.13
CA VAL A 82 -7.45 -12.28 7.06
C VAL A 82 -8.13 -13.22 6.07
N ARG A 83 -8.06 -12.89 4.78
CA ARG A 83 -8.68 -13.70 3.74
C ARG A 83 -7.98 -15.06 3.63
N GLY A 84 -8.77 -16.12 3.57
CA GLY A 84 -8.30 -17.51 3.54
C GLY A 84 -8.28 -18.24 4.91
N ILE A 85 -8.49 -17.55 6.03
CA ILE A 85 -8.51 -18.16 7.38
C ILE A 85 -9.73 -17.71 8.18
N ASN A 86 -10.13 -18.46 9.22
CA ASN A 86 -11.36 -18.23 9.98
C ASN A 86 -11.19 -17.34 11.24
N TYR A 87 -10.00 -16.79 11.49
CA TYR A 87 -9.75 -15.93 12.65
C TYR A 87 -9.58 -14.45 12.25
N LYS A 88 -9.87 -13.56 13.19
CA LYS A 88 -9.67 -12.10 13.03
C LYS A 88 -8.29 -11.70 13.53
N SER A 89 -7.64 -10.77 12.83
CA SER A 89 -6.36 -10.21 13.25
C SER A 89 -6.38 -8.68 13.19
N PRO A 90 -5.50 -7.99 13.95
CA PRO A 90 -5.28 -6.57 13.77
C PRO A 90 -4.86 -6.30 12.33
N HIS A 91 -5.48 -5.29 11.72
CA HIS A 91 -5.18 -4.81 10.37
C HIS A 91 -5.38 -5.82 9.23
N GLY A 92 -5.89 -7.03 9.52
CA GLY A 92 -6.06 -8.08 8.52
C GLY A 92 -4.74 -8.73 8.11
N ILE A 93 -3.71 -8.59 8.94
CA ILE A 93 -2.37 -9.13 8.72
C ILE A 93 -2.18 -10.33 9.67
N PRO A 94 -1.56 -11.44 9.22
CA PRO A 94 -1.18 -12.52 10.12
C PRO A 94 -0.25 -12.05 11.25
N ILE A 95 -0.44 -12.57 12.46
CA ILE A 95 0.30 -12.15 13.66
C ILE A 95 1.83 -12.28 13.45
N ASP A 96 2.28 -13.36 12.80
CA ASP A 96 3.70 -13.62 12.52
C ASP A 96 4.38 -12.50 11.73
N LEU A 97 3.62 -11.84 10.85
CA LEU A 97 4.11 -10.72 10.07
C LEU A 97 3.91 -9.40 10.84
N LEU A 98 2.83 -9.27 11.61
CA LEU A 98 2.56 -8.08 12.42
C LEU A 98 3.68 -7.81 13.44
N ASP A 99 4.21 -8.86 14.07
CA ASP A 99 5.31 -8.76 15.05
C ASP A 99 6.63 -8.25 14.44
N ARG A 100 6.77 -8.31 13.11
CA ARG A 100 7.94 -7.83 12.36
C ARG A 100 7.74 -6.42 11.78
N LEU A 101 6.56 -5.81 11.94
CA LEU A 101 6.22 -4.52 11.37
C LEU A 101 6.37 -3.39 12.40
N LEU A 102 6.84 -2.24 11.94
CA LEU A 102 6.70 -0.98 12.67
C LEU A 102 5.35 -0.36 12.31
N ILE A 103 4.44 -0.26 13.29
CA ILE A 103 3.13 0.34 13.10
C ILE A 103 3.23 1.85 13.36
N ILE A 104 2.84 2.66 12.37
CA ILE A 104 2.75 4.11 12.49
C ILE A 104 1.28 4.50 12.31
N SER A 105 0.66 5.01 13.38
CA SER A 105 -0.70 5.51 13.32
C SER A 105 -0.73 6.95 12.80
N THR A 106 -1.61 7.20 11.84
CA THR A 106 -1.88 8.55 11.33
C THR A 106 -3.07 9.14 12.09
N GLN A 107 -3.08 10.47 12.22
CA GLN A 107 -4.19 11.21 12.82
C GLN A 107 -4.97 11.94 11.71
N PRO A 108 -6.30 12.12 11.87
CA PRO A 108 -7.07 12.92 10.94
C PRO A 108 -6.57 14.37 10.97
N TYR A 109 -6.53 15.00 9.79
CA TYR A 109 -6.13 16.39 9.66
C TYR A 109 -7.14 17.34 10.33
N THR A 110 -6.62 18.43 10.89
CA THR A 110 -7.41 19.56 11.38
C THR A 110 -7.94 20.42 10.23
N GLU A 111 -8.98 21.22 10.46
CA GLU A 111 -9.54 22.11 9.42
C GLU A 111 -8.50 23.07 8.84
N GLU A 112 -7.59 23.58 9.67
CA GLU A 112 -6.50 24.45 9.23
C GLU A 112 -5.50 23.72 8.32
N GLU A 113 -5.17 22.47 8.63
CA GLU A 113 -4.30 21.64 7.80
C GLU A 113 -4.98 21.27 6.49
N ILE A 114 -6.26 20.91 6.52
CA ILE A 114 -7.06 20.64 5.32
C ILE A 114 -7.06 21.86 4.40
N ARG A 115 -7.28 23.06 4.94
CA ARG A 115 -7.23 24.32 4.17
C ARG A 115 -5.85 24.51 3.52
N LYS A 116 -4.76 24.33 4.28
CA LYS A 116 -3.39 24.41 3.74
C LYS A 116 -3.13 23.36 2.66
N ILE A 117 -3.60 22.12 2.83
CA ILE A 117 -3.46 21.05 1.85
C ILE A 117 -4.21 21.40 0.57
N LEU A 118 -5.44 21.92 0.68
CA LEU A 118 -6.25 22.35 -0.47
C LEU A 118 -5.61 23.54 -1.18
N ASP A 119 -5.09 24.52 -0.44
CA ASP A 119 -4.40 25.68 -1.01
C ASP A 119 -3.14 25.23 -1.79
N ASN A 120 -2.31 24.36 -1.21
CA ASN A 120 -1.13 23.80 -1.86
C ASN A 120 -1.50 22.96 -3.08
N SER A 121 -2.52 22.11 -2.95
CA SER A 121 -2.98 21.22 -4.02
C SER A 121 -3.60 22.00 -5.17
N CYS A 122 -4.37 23.05 -4.89
CA CYS A 122 -4.93 23.94 -5.90
C CYS A 122 -3.82 24.70 -6.62
N CYS A 123 -2.85 25.26 -5.88
CA CYS A 123 -1.72 25.96 -6.48
C CYS A 123 -0.87 25.05 -7.37
N ALA A 124 -0.70 23.78 -7.00
CA ALA A 124 0.04 22.79 -7.78
C ALA A 124 -0.73 22.27 -9.00
N ARG A 125 -2.07 22.20 -8.93
CA ARG A 125 -2.87 21.54 -9.97
C ARG A 125 -3.50 22.51 -10.98
N PHE A 126 -4.05 23.69 -10.63
CA PHE A 126 -4.54 24.77 -11.55
C PHE A 126 -5.00 26.04 -10.77
N PRO A 127 -4.96 27.26 -11.34
CA PRO A 127 -5.17 28.50 -10.58
C PRO A 127 -6.63 28.70 -10.09
N LYS A 128 -6.76 28.89 -8.77
CA LYS A 128 -7.90 29.44 -8.01
C LYS A 128 -9.31 29.01 -8.47
N ILE A 129 -9.73 27.83 -8.02
CA ILE A 129 -11.15 27.46 -7.97
C ILE A 129 -11.79 28.22 -6.78
N SER A 130 -12.94 28.86 -7.01
CA SER A 130 -13.63 29.67 -6.02
C SER A 130 -14.13 28.83 -4.84
N THR A 131 -13.98 29.36 -3.63
CA THR A 131 -14.30 28.75 -2.33
C THR A 131 -15.74 28.23 -2.18
N GLN A 132 -16.65 28.59 -3.09
CA GLN A 132 -18.03 28.11 -3.12
C GLN A 132 -18.17 26.62 -3.47
N TYR A 133 -17.32 26.08 -4.34
CA TYR A 133 -17.44 24.68 -4.80
C TYR A 133 -17.08 23.65 -3.73
N LEU A 134 -16.25 24.01 -2.74
CA LEU A 134 -15.79 23.08 -1.70
C LEU A 134 -16.84 22.88 -0.58
N VAL A 135 -17.67 23.90 -0.31
CA VAL A 135 -18.74 23.83 0.70
C VAL A 135 -19.89 22.93 0.24
N GLU A 136 -20.22 22.95 -1.06
CA GLU A 136 -21.26 22.08 -1.63
C GLU A 136 -20.84 20.60 -1.63
N TYR A 137 -19.55 20.31 -1.86
CA TYR A 137 -19.02 18.94 -1.81
C TYR A 137 -19.02 18.34 -0.40
N GLN A 138 -18.78 19.14 0.64
CA GLN A 138 -18.86 18.67 2.03
C GLN A 138 -20.29 18.28 2.43
N ASN A 139 -21.31 19.02 2.00
CA ASN A 139 -22.70 18.72 2.34
C ASN A 139 -23.25 17.47 1.63
N GLN A 140 -22.66 17.08 0.49
CA GLN A 140 -23.19 15.97 -0.31
C GLN A 140 -22.59 14.60 0.05
N PHE A 141 -21.46 14.57 0.78
CA PHE A 141 -20.74 13.31 1.05
C PHE A 141 -20.49 12.98 2.53
N ILE A 142 -20.83 13.86 3.49
CA ILE A 142 -20.45 13.65 4.92
C ILE A 142 -21.63 13.32 5.87
N PHE A 143 -22.88 13.29 5.42
CA PHE A 143 -23.99 12.92 6.30
C PHE A 143 -24.87 11.81 5.72
N TYR A 144 -24.52 10.57 6.06
CA TYR A 144 -25.51 9.56 6.42
C TYR A 144 -25.25 9.18 7.88
N GLU A 145 -26.00 9.76 8.81
CA GLU A 145 -26.13 9.19 10.16
C GLU A 145 -26.81 7.82 10.02
N VAL A 146 -26.09 6.77 10.40
CA VAL A 146 -26.68 5.45 10.66
C VAL A 146 -27.03 5.41 12.15
N PRO A 147 -28.30 5.26 12.55
CA PRO A 147 -28.64 5.10 13.96
C PRO A 147 -28.32 3.65 14.38
N GLY A 148 -27.60 3.47 15.48
CA GLY A 148 -27.31 2.12 15.99
C GLY A 148 -26.57 2.14 17.32
N GLU A 149 -27.37 2.05 18.39
CA GLU A 149 -27.07 1.66 19.77
C GLU A 149 -25.63 1.26 20.15
N VAL A 150 -25.12 1.96 21.15
CA VAL A 150 -23.96 1.58 21.97
C VAL A 150 -24.33 0.44 22.90
N ASP A 151 -23.89 -0.78 22.57
CA ASP A 151 -23.67 -1.82 23.58
C ASP A 151 -22.16 -2.05 23.74
N GLY A 152 -21.71 -1.80 24.97
CA GLY A 152 -20.32 -1.64 25.33
C GLY A 152 -19.48 -2.90 25.15
N VAL A 153 -18.34 -2.73 24.47
CA VAL A 153 -17.11 -3.48 24.77
C VAL A 153 -15.94 -2.52 24.61
N GLU A 154 -15.12 -2.41 25.65
CA GLU A 154 -13.91 -1.59 25.73
C GLU A 154 -13.04 -1.69 24.48
N THR A 155 -12.73 -0.54 23.89
CA THR A 155 -11.69 -0.41 22.87
C THR A 155 -10.34 -0.46 23.57
N MET A 156 -9.70 -1.62 23.55
CA MET A 156 -8.29 -1.76 23.88
C MET A 156 -7.48 -1.02 22.80
N ARG A 157 -6.86 0.10 23.19
CA ARG A 157 -5.90 0.82 22.35
C ARG A 157 -4.62 -0.01 22.27
N VAL A 158 -4.23 -0.39 21.06
CA VAL A 158 -2.83 -0.63 20.67
C VAL A 158 -2.63 0.03 19.32
#